data_AF-A0A623H4N4-F1
#
_entry.id   AF-A0A623H4N4-F1
#
_cell.length_a   1.000
_cell.length_b   1.000
_cell.length_c   1.000
_cell.angle_alpha   90.00
_cell.angle_beta   90.00
_cell.angle_gamma   90.00
#
_symmetry.space_group_name_H-M   'P 1'
#
loop_
_entity.id
_entity.type
_entity.pdbx_description
1 polymer ?
#
loop_
_entity_poly.entity_id
_entity_poly.type
_entity_poly.pdbx_seq_one_letter_code
_entity_poly.pdbx_strand_id
1 'polypeptide(L)' 'VRIYYKENVWRDPDFKSAFSSRELIAITTCSSSSYCMGPTVTN' A
#
# COMPACT_ATOMS: atom_id res chain seq x y z
N VAL A 1 -3.55 10.41 3.31
CA VAL A 1 -3.56 9.71 2.01
C VAL A 1 -3.88 8.24 2.23
N ARG A 2 -4.38 7.54 1.22
CA ARG A 2 -4.51 6.07 1.23
C ARG A 2 -3.44 5.49 0.33
N ILE A 3 -2.76 4.46 0.83
CA ILE A 3 -1.69 3.76 0.13
C ILE A 3 -2.17 2.37 -0.24
N TYR A 4 -2.20 2.08 -1.54
CA TYR A 4 -2.40 0.74 -2.05
C TYR A 4 -1.03 0.09 -2.22
N TYR A 5 -0.89 -1.13 -1.74
CA TYR A 5 0.34 -1.89 -1.87
C TYR A 5 0.03 -3.34 -2.25
N LYS A 6 1.02 -4.02 -2.82
CA LYS A 6 1.00 -5.45 -3.09
C LYS A 6 2.03 -6.15 -2.22
N GLU A 7 1.62 -7.20 -1.52
CA GLU A 7 2.52 -7.97 -0.66
C GLU A 7 3.39 -8.96 -1.47
N ASN A 8 4.55 -9.29 -0.90
CA ASN A 8 5.45 -10.34 -1.37
C ASN A 8 5.97 -10.18 -2.81
N VAL A 9 6.27 -8.94 -3.20
CA VAL A 9 6.81 -8.63 -4.54
C VAL A 9 8.33 -8.81 -4.57
N TRP A 10 9.03 -8.25 -3.58
CA TRP A 10 10.49 -8.27 -3.54
C TRP A 10 11.02 -9.65 -3.19
N ARG A 11 11.96 -10.18 -3.98
CA ARG A 11 12.56 -11.51 -3.77
C ARG A 11 13.84 -11.45 -2.93
N ASP A 12 14.57 -10.35 -3.02
CA ASP A 12 15.81 -10.11 -2.28
C ASP A 12 15.56 -10.16 -0.76
N PRO A 13 16.23 -11.07 -0.03
CA PRO A 13 16.04 -11.23 1.41
C PRO A 13 16.60 -10.05 2.21
N ASP A 14 17.73 -9.48 1.81
CA ASP A 14 18.37 -8.38 2.51
C ASP A 14 17.53 -7.10 2.36
N PHE A 15 17.02 -6.85 1.15
CA PHE A 15 16.11 -5.73 0.91
C PHE A 15 14.81 -5.87 1.71
N LYS A 16 14.21 -7.06 1.72
CA LYS A 16 12.99 -7.32 2.51
C LYS A 16 13.24 -7.09 4.00
N SER A 17 14.40 -7.52 4.51
CA SER A 17 14.74 -7.39 5.93
C SER A 17 15.06 -5.95 6.31
N ALA A 18 15.71 -5.19 5.43
CA ALA A 18 16.06 -3.79 5.69
C ALA A 18 14.86 -2.85 5.52
N PHE A 19 13.94 -3.16 4.61
CA PHE A 19 12.79 -2.33 4.27
C PHE A 19 11.47 -3.07 4.48
N SER A 20 10.94 -3.73 3.44
CA SER A 20 9.72 -4.52 3.51
C SER A 20 9.54 -5.43 2.30
N SER A 21 8.56 -6.33 2.33
CA SER A 21 8.12 -7.12 1.17
C SER A 21 7.04 -6.44 0.31
N ARG A 22 6.64 -5.20 0.66
CA ARG A 22 5.50 -4.49 0.05
C ARG A 22 5.98 -3.60 -1.09
N GLU A 23 5.31 -3.72 -2.23
CA GLU A 23 5.46 -2.79 -3.35
C GLU A 23 4.36 -1.73 -3.26
N LEU A 24 4.76 -0.45 -3.35
CA LEU A 24 3.83 0.67 -3.45
C LEU A 24 3.15 0.66 -4.82
N ILE A 25 1.81 0.66 -4.86
CA ILE A 25 1.04 0.59 -6.10
C ILE A 25 0.37 1.92 -6.44
N ALA A 26 -0.26 2.56 -5.45
CA ALA A 26 -0.93 3.84 -5.67
C ALA A 26 -1.00 4.66 -4.38
N ILE A 27 -1.03 5.99 -4.53
CA ILE A 27 -1.26 6.95 -3.46
C ILE A 27 -2.47 7.78 -3.86
N THR A 28 -3.49 7.83 -3.01
CA THR A 28 -4.68 8.66 -3.24
C THR A 28 -4.90 9.64 -2.10
N THR A 29 -5.52 10.78 -2.44
CA THR A 29 -5.86 11.82 -1.47
C THR A 29 -7.06 11.39 -0.63
N CYS A 30 -7.10 11.88 0.61
CA CYS A 30 -8.24 11.71 1.52
C CYS A 30 -8.77 13.08 1.90
N SER A 31 -10.08 13.23 1.94
CA SER A 31 -10.73 14.45 2.44
C SER A 31 -11.22 14.30 3.88
N SER A 32 -11.36 13.08 4.38
CA SER A 32 -11.73 12.79 5.77
C SER A 32 -11.09 11.47 6.24
N SER A 33 -11.30 11.11 7.51
CA SER A 33 -10.83 9.83 8.06
C SER A 33 -11.55 8.61 7.47
N SER A 34 -12.78 8.76 6.98
CA SER A 34 -13.59 7.68 6.40
C SER A 34 -13.57 7.64 4.87
N TYR A 35 -13.12 8.72 4.21
CA TYR A 35 -13.12 8.81 2.75
C TYR A 35 -11.76 9.19 2.17
N CYS A 36 -11.30 8.31 1.28
CA CYS A 36 -10.23 8.58 0.34
C CYS A 36 -10.66 8.15 -1.06
N MET A 37 -10.13 8.82 -2.08
CA MET A 37 -10.37 8.44 -3.47
C MET A 37 -9.85 7.02 -3.75
N GLY A 38 -10.49 6.33 -4.69
CA GLY A 38 -10.13 4.98 -5.11
C GLY A 38 -10.97 3.87 -4.46
N PRO A 39 -10.76 2.61 -4.90
CA PRO A 39 -11.58 1.47 -4.48
C PRO A 39 -11.45 1.17 -2.98
N THR A 40 -12.54 0.74 -2.36
CA THR A 40 -12.60 0.29 -0.96
C THR A 40 -13.03 -1.17 -0.90
N VAL A 41 -12.57 -1.89 0.13
CA VAL A 41 -13.08 -3.24 0.41
C VAL A 41 -14.52 -3.10 0.91
N THR A 42 -15.46 -3.79 0.27
CA THR A 42 -16.84 -3.93 0.77
C THR A 42 -16.87 -4.93 1.92
N ASN A 43 -17.55 -4.57 3.01
CA ASN A 43 -17.82 -5.44 4.16
C ASN A 43 -18.95 -6.43 3.86
#